data_AF-A0A939ZVD6-F1
#
_entry.id   AF-A0A939ZVD6-F1
#
_cell.length_a   1.000
_cell.length_b   1.000
_cell.length_c   1.000
_cell.angle_alpha   90.00
_cell.angle_beta   90.00
_cell.angle_gamma   90.00
#
_symmetry.space_group_name_H-M   'P 1'
#
loop_
_entity.id
_entity.type
_entity.pdbx_description
1 polymer ?
#
loop_
_entity_poly.entity_id
_entity_poly.type
_entity_poly.pdbx_seq_one_letter_code
_entity_poly.pdbx_strand_id
1 'polypeptide(L)'
;MKTDPFVLYGTNVFSERVMKERLSENVFAAVKRAMDFGESLDPETADIVAAAIKDWAIGKGATHYCHWFQPMTEVTAEKHNAFITPDSGGRAIADFGGKQLIRGESDASSFPSGGLRATFEARGYTVWDVSSPIFVRENGDMISLYIPCAF
;
A
#
# COMPACT_ATOMS: atom_id res chain seq x y z
N MET A 1 27.25 -13.79 -8.52
CA MET A 1 26.86 -14.70 -7.41
C MET A 1 25.56 -15.38 -7.84
N LYS A 2 25.49 -16.71 -7.92
CA LYS A 2 24.23 -17.39 -8.22
C LYS A 2 23.38 -17.37 -6.96
N THR A 3 22.30 -16.61 -6.98
CA THR A 3 21.38 -16.50 -5.85
C THR A 3 20.46 -17.71 -5.83
N ASP A 4 20.30 -18.35 -4.67
CA ASP A 4 19.43 -19.51 -4.52
C ASP A 4 17.95 -19.08 -4.62
N PRO A 5 17.18 -19.60 -5.60
CA PRO A 5 15.78 -19.23 -5.79
C PRO A 5 14.91 -19.57 -4.57
N PHE A 6 15.24 -20.62 -3.80
CA PHE A 6 14.47 -20.99 -2.60
C PHE A 6 14.67 -20.00 -1.45
N VAL A 7 15.83 -19.33 -1.41
CA VAL A 7 16.12 -18.28 -0.43
C VAL A 7 15.51 -16.94 -0.85
N LEU A 8 15.42 -16.66 -2.16
CA LEU A 8 14.87 -15.41 -2.69
C LEU A 8 13.34 -15.36 -2.72
N TYR A 9 12.68 -16.50 -2.90
CA TYR A 9 11.24 -16.55 -3.07
C TYR A 9 10.49 -15.89 -1.91
N GLY A 10 9.55 -14.99 -2.24
CA GLY A 10 8.71 -14.28 -1.26
C GLY A 10 9.44 -13.26 -0.38
N THR A 11 10.73 -13.00 -0.59
CA THR A 11 11.49 -12.08 0.28
C THR A 11 11.05 -10.63 0.15
N ASN A 12 10.51 -10.23 -1.00
CA ASN A 12 10.03 -8.86 -1.28
C ASN A 12 8.52 -8.72 -1.11
N VAL A 13 7.90 -9.63 -0.37
CA VAL A 13 6.46 -9.66 -0.12
C VAL A 13 6.22 -9.54 1.38
N PHE A 14 5.30 -8.68 1.79
CA PHE A 14 4.79 -8.57 3.15
C PHE A 14 3.84 -9.74 3.43
N SER A 15 4.40 -10.94 3.46
CA SER A 15 3.69 -12.22 3.60
C SER A 15 3.17 -12.45 5.01
N GLU A 16 2.29 -13.44 5.19
CA GLU A 16 1.81 -13.86 6.52
C GLU A 16 2.95 -14.15 7.50
N ARG A 17 4.07 -14.71 7.03
CA ARG A 17 5.27 -14.92 7.85
C ARG A 17 5.83 -13.60 8.37
N VAL A 18 5.98 -12.60 7.49
CA VAL A 18 6.47 -11.27 7.85
C VAL A 18 5.49 -10.56 8.78
N MET A 19 4.18 -10.69 8.53
CA MET A 19 3.14 -10.15 9.40
C MET A 19 3.23 -10.75 10.80
N LYS A 20 3.37 -12.07 10.92
CA LYS A 20 3.49 -12.77 12.21
C LYS A 20 4.75 -12.39 12.99
N GLU A 21 5.84 -12.08 12.28
CA GLU A 21 7.10 -11.62 12.88
C GLU A 21 7.01 -10.17 13.38
N ARG A 22 6.15 -9.33 12.78
CA ARG A 22 6.13 -7.88 13.00
C ARG A 22 4.91 -7.35 13.75
N LEU A 23 3.79 -8.07 13.72
CA LEU A 23 2.53 -7.67 14.33
C LEU A 23 2.31 -8.43 15.64
N SER A 24 1.59 -7.82 16.57
CA SER A 24 1.10 -8.54 17.74
C SER A 24 0.10 -9.62 17.33
N GLU A 25 -0.07 -10.65 18.16
CA GLU A 25 -0.97 -11.78 17.87
C GLU A 25 -2.41 -11.31 17.57
N ASN A 26 -2.90 -10.33 18.34
CA ASN A 26 -4.24 -9.77 18.14
C ASN A 26 -4.39 -9.06 16.79
N VAL A 27 -3.40 -8.25 16.41
CA VAL A 27 -3.41 -7.50 15.13
C VAL A 27 -3.27 -8.46 13.96
N PHE A 28 -2.37 -9.44 14.05
CA PHE A 28 -2.23 -10.49 13.04
C PHE A 28 -3.53 -11.28 12.86
N ALA A 29 -4.20 -11.67 13.96
CA ALA A 29 -5.47 -12.37 13.89
C ALA A 29 -6.58 -11.53 13.24
N ALA A 30 -6.61 -10.22 13.48
CA ALA A 30 -7.55 -9.31 12.82
C ALA A 30 -7.29 -9.24 11.31
N VAL A 31 -6.03 -9.09 10.88
CA VAL A 31 -5.66 -9.13 9.46
C VAL A 31 -6.02 -10.47 8.83
N LYS A 32 -5.78 -11.59 9.53
CA LYS A 32 -6.10 -12.92 9.00
C LYS A 32 -7.59 -13.12 8.83
N ARG A 33 -8.42 -12.63 9.75
CA ARG A 33 -9.89 -12.64 9.58
C ARG A 33 -10.33 -11.77 8.40
N ALA A 34 -9.73 -10.59 8.23
CA ALA A 34 -10.00 -9.76 7.07
C ALA A 34 -9.67 -10.48 5.75
N MET A 35 -8.54 -11.20 5.70
CA MET A 35 -8.12 -11.99 4.53
C MET A 35 -9.07 -13.17 4.25
N ASP A 36 -9.43 -13.95 5.28
CA ASP A 36 -10.13 -15.21 5.12
C ASP A 36 -11.66 -15.01 5.00
N PHE A 37 -12.22 -13.97 5.62
CA PHE A 37 -13.67 -13.74 5.71
C PHE A 37 -14.14 -12.41 5.12
N GLY A 38 -13.23 -11.56 4.63
CA GLY A 38 -13.59 -10.24 4.09
C GLY A 38 -14.07 -9.25 5.14
N GLU A 39 -13.68 -9.43 6.41
CA GLU A 39 -13.98 -8.48 7.49
C GLU A 39 -13.22 -7.16 7.30
N SER A 40 -13.83 -6.05 7.71
CA SER A 40 -13.16 -4.75 7.71
C SER A 40 -12.16 -4.63 8.85
N LEU A 41 -10.99 -4.05 8.58
CA LEU A 41 -10.05 -3.62 9.62
C LEU A 41 -10.56 -2.35 10.29
N ASP A 42 -10.55 -2.32 11.62
CA ASP A 42 -10.82 -1.09 12.35
C ASP A 42 -9.66 -0.08 12.16
N PRO A 43 -9.92 1.23 12.33
CA PRO A 43 -8.90 2.25 12.07
C PRO A 43 -7.63 2.12 12.92
N GLU A 44 -7.74 1.66 14.16
CA GLU A 44 -6.59 1.52 15.06
C GLU A 44 -5.70 0.36 14.61
N THR A 45 -6.30 -0.79 14.29
CA THR A 45 -5.60 -1.93 13.68
C THR A 45 -4.96 -1.54 12.35
N ALA A 46 -5.67 -0.78 11.51
CA ALA A 46 -5.14 -0.30 10.23
C ALA A 46 -3.92 0.61 10.40
N ASP A 47 -3.92 1.51 11.39
CA ASP A 47 -2.76 2.37 11.69
C ASP A 47 -1.55 1.55 12.15
N ILE A 48 -1.74 0.54 12.99
CA ILE A 48 -0.66 -0.35 13.44
C ILE A 48 -0.07 -1.14 12.25
N VAL A 49 -0.94 -1.70 11.40
CA VAL A 49 -0.51 -2.45 10.21
C VAL A 49 0.23 -1.54 9.23
N ALA A 50 -0.26 -0.31 9.01
CA ALA A 50 0.38 0.66 8.14
C ALA A 50 1.79 1.03 8.63
N ALA A 51 1.97 1.24 9.93
CA ALA A 51 3.28 1.48 10.52
C ALA A 51 4.25 0.31 10.29
N ALA A 52 3.79 -0.93 10.51
CA ALA A 52 4.60 -2.13 10.30
C ALA A 52 5.00 -2.32 8.82
N ILE A 53 4.08 -2.05 7.89
CA ILE A 53 4.33 -2.09 6.44
C ILE A 53 5.37 -1.04 6.06
N LYS A 54 5.23 0.20 6.55
CA LYS A 54 6.16 1.30 6.30
C LYS A 54 7.57 0.93 6.74
N ASP A 55 7.72 0.47 7.99
CA ASP A 55 9.02 0.12 8.55
C ASP A 55 9.66 -1.07 7.82
N TRP A 56 8.84 -2.04 7.39
CA TRP A 56 9.31 -3.14 6.55
C TRP A 56 9.78 -2.66 5.17
N ALA A 57 9.02 -1.79 4.52
CA ALA A 57 9.33 -1.26 3.20
C ALA A 57 10.59 -0.39 3.23
N ILE A 58 10.72 0.50 4.22
CA ILE A 58 11.93 1.32 4.42
C ILE A 58 13.14 0.43 4.70
N GLY A 59 12.99 -0.63 5.50
CA GLY A 59 14.04 -1.63 5.74
C GLY A 59 14.48 -2.38 4.47
N LYS A 60 13.66 -2.37 3.43
CA LYS A 60 13.96 -2.88 2.08
C LYS A 60 14.54 -1.83 1.14
N GLY A 61 14.71 -0.59 1.60
CA GLY A 61 15.19 0.54 0.80
C GLY A 61 14.09 1.28 0.04
N ALA A 62 12.81 1.01 0.31
CA ALA A 62 11.72 1.70 -0.36
C ALA A 62 11.67 3.18 0.03
N THR A 63 11.51 4.06 -0.97
CA THR A 63 11.42 5.52 -0.78
C THR A 63 10.04 6.08 -1.10
N HIS A 64 9.24 5.31 -1.84
CA HIS A 64 7.90 5.67 -2.29
C HIS A 64 6.93 4.50 -2.08
N TYR A 65 5.63 4.79 -2.12
CA TYR A 65 4.57 3.79 -2.19
C TYR A 65 3.55 4.13 -3.27
N CYS A 66 2.85 3.13 -3.78
CA CYS A 66 1.72 3.33 -4.67
C CYS A 66 0.56 2.41 -4.31
N HIS A 67 -0.66 2.91 -4.55
CA HIS A 67 -1.83 2.05 -4.66
C HIS A 67 -1.84 1.48 -6.08
N TRP A 68 -1.79 0.15 -6.16
CA TRP A 68 -1.63 -0.61 -7.38
C TRP A 68 -2.95 -1.31 -7.71
N PHE A 69 -3.52 -1.03 -8.87
CA PHE A 69 -4.78 -1.65 -9.30
C PHE A 69 -4.83 -1.82 -10.82
N GLN A 70 -5.66 -2.76 -11.28
CA GLN A 70 -5.86 -3.05 -12.69
C GLN A 70 -7.27 -2.60 -13.12
N PRO A 71 -7.41 -1.44 -13.79
CA PRO A 71 -8.71 -1.01 -14.32
C PRO A 71 -9.18 -1.91 -15.46
N MET A 72 -10.49 -1.90 -15.73
CA MET A 72 -11.14 -2.67 -16.82
C MET A 72 -10.68 -2.29 -18.24
N THR A 73 -9.72 -1.37 -18.38
CA THR A 73 -9.11 -0.96 -19.66
C THR A 73 -7.91 -1.81 -20.05
N GLU A 74 -7.70 -2.97 -19.42
CA GLU A 74 -6.60 -3.92 -19.68
C GLU A 74 -5.17 -3.39 -19.43
N VAL A 75 -5.02 -2.17 -18.90
CA VAL A 75 -3.72 -1.53 -18.62
C VAL A 75 -3.63 -1.20 -17.13
N THR A 76 -2.54 -1.58 -16.47
CA THR A 76 -2.29 -1.29 -15.05
C THR A 76 -2.18 0.21 -14.79
N ALA A 77 -2.80 0.68 -13.71
CA ALA A 77 -2.67 2.06 -13.24
C ALA A 77 -1.93 2.10 -11.89
N GLU A 78 -0.99 3.02 -11.76
CA GLU A 78 -0.20 3.22 -10.55
C GLU A 78 -0.04 4.71 -10.28
N LYS A 79 -0.26 5.15 -9.03
CA LYS A 79 0.11 6.50 -8.58
C LYS A 79 1.17 6.38 -7.49
N HIS A 80 2.37 6.86 -7.77
CA HIS A 80 3.49 6.84 -6.83
C HIS A 80 3.43 8.09 -5.93
N ASN A 81 3.36 7.87 -4.63
CA ASN A 81 3.45 8.89 -3.59
C ASN A 81 4.77 8.67 -2.83
N ALA A 82 5.46 9.75 -2.46
CA ALA A 82 6.64 9.62 -1.61
C ALA A 82 6.23 9.20 -0.19
N PHE A 83 7.01 8.36 0.47
CA PHE A 83 6.87 8.20 1.92
C PHE A 83 7.23 9.51 2.63
N ILE A 84 8.09 10.34 2.03
CA ILE A 84 8.68 11.51 2.65
C ILE A 84 7.93 12.77 2.25
N THR A 85 7.48 13.52 3.25
CA THR A 85 6.95 14.89 3.10
C THR A 85 7.87 15.86 3.85
N PRO A 86 8.22 17.03 3.29
CA PRO A 86 8.99 18.03 4.01
C PRO A 86 8.16 18.67 5.13
N ASP A 87 8.70 18.67 6.35
CA ASP A 87 8.20 19.47 7.47
C ASP A 87 8.52 20.95 7.24
N SER A 88 7.75 21.82 7.89
CA SER A 88 7.98 23.26 8.06
C SER A 88 9.40 23.63 8.47
N GLY A 89 10.13 22.73 9.15
CA GLY A 89 11.53 22.87 9.54
C GLY A 89 12.57 22.33 8.54
N GLY A 90 12.16 21.91 7.33
CA GLY A 90 13.06 21.36 6.30
C GLY A 90 13.52 19.92 6.55
N ARG A 91 12.86 19.18 7.44
CA ARG A 91 13.13 17.77 7.73
C ARG A 91 12.17 16.86 6.96
N ALA A 92 12.60 15.65 6.62
CA ALA A 92 11.75 14.63 6.03
C ALA A 92 10.90 13.93 7.11
N ILE A 93 9.57 13.94 6.98
CA ILE A 93 8.65 13.13 7.78
C ILE A 93 8.12 12.00 6.91
N ALA A 94 8.19 10.77 7.40
CA ALA A 94 7.65 9.60 6.70
C ALA A 94 6.13 9.45 6.97
N ASP A 95 5.29 9.96 6.08
CA ASP A 95 3.83 9.94 6.19
C ASP A 95 3.23 8.71 5.46
N PHE A 96 2.77 7.75 6.25
CA PHE A 96 1.97 6.61 5.79
C PHE A 96 1.28 6.00 7.02
N GLY A 97 -0.04 6.11 7.06
CA GLY A 97 -0.90 5.64 8.15
C GLY A 97 -2.05 4.79 7.63
N GLY A 98 -2.92 4.34 8.54
CA GLY A 98 -4.04 3.47 8.27
C GLY A 98 -5.01 4.07 7.26
N LYS A 99 -5.22 5.40 7.30
CA LYS A 99 -6.02 6.11 6.30
C LYS A 99 -5.49 5.89 4.88
N GLN A 100 -4.19 6.04 4.66
CA GLN A 100 -3.57 5.79 3.36
C GLN A 100 -3.62 4.30 3.00
N LEU A 101 -3.57 3.39 3.98
CA LEU A 101 -3.67 1.95 3.73
C LEU A 101 -5.09 1.52 3.29
N ILE A 102 -6.13 1.96 4.00
CA ILE A 102 -7.52 1.49 3.78
C ILE A 102 -8.38 2.45 2.94
N ARG A 103 -7.96 3.70 2.75
CA ARG A 103 -8.74 4.74 2.06
C ARG A 103 -7.83 5.76 1.38
N GLY A 104 -7.21 5.37 0.26
CA GLY A 104 -6.50 6.31 -0.61
C GLY A 104 -7.49 7.22 -1.32
N GLU A 105 -7.35 8.55 -1.19
CA GLU A 105 -8.10 9.49 -2.03
C GLU A 105 -7.57 9.43 -3.47
N SER A 106 -8.46 9.09 -4.41
CA SER A 106 -8.22 9.28 -5.84
C SER A 106 -8.24 10.77 -6.16
N ASP A 107 -7.06 11.34 -6.44
CA ASP A 107 -6.90 12.68 -6.99
C ASP A 107 -7.22 12.68 -8.49
N ALA A 108 -8.47 12.37 -8.83
CA ALA A 108 -8.99 12.47 -10.19
C ALA A 108 -9.17 13.93 -10.67
N SER A 109 -8.32 14.87 -10.21
CA SER A 109 -8.33 16.27 -10.63
C SER A 109 -7.64 16.52 -11.99
N SER A 110 -6.98 15.50 -12.55
CA SER A 110 -6.13 15.64 -13.75
C SER A 110 -6.77 15.20 -15.07
N PHE A 111 -8.06 14.86 -15.11
CA PHE A 111 -8.73 14.57 -16.39
C PHE A 111 -9.01 15.88 -17.16
N PRO A 112 -8.43 16.09 -18.35
CA PRO A 112 -8.61 17.32 -19.11
C PRO A 112 -9.91 17.25 -19.92
N SER A 113 -11.06 17.36 -19.25
CA SER A 113 -12.32 17.77 -19.88
C SER A 113 -13.35 18.11 -18.81
N GLY A 114 -13.38 19.38 -18.41
CA GLY A 114 -14.50 19.95 -17.66
C GLY A 114 -15.76 19.91 -18.52
N GLY A 115 -16.78 19.20 -18.05
CA GLY A 115 -18.04 19.03 -18.76
C GLY A 115 -19.20 18.73 -17.82
N LEU A 116 -19.64 19.75 -17.08
CA LEU A 116 -21.02 20.00 -16.64
C LEU A 116 -21.92 18.77 -16.38
N ARG A 117 -21.49 17.84 -15.53
CA ARG A 117 -22.37 16.97 -14.74
C ARG A 117 -21.71 16.74 -13.39
N ALA A 118 -22.43 17.02 -12.32
CA ALA A 118 -21.98 16.74 -10.97
C ALA A 118 -21.79 15.23 -10.79
N THR A 119 -20.56 14.73 -10.90
CA THR A 119 -20.20 13.37 -10.49
C THR A 119 -19.57 13.42 -9.11
N PHE A 120 -20.43 13.60 -8.10
CA PHE A 120 -20.08 13.36 -6.70
C PHE A 120 -19.83 11.86 -6.41
N GLU A 121 -20.06 10.98 -7.40
CA GLU A 121 -20.03 9.51 -7.29
C GLU A 121 -18.82 8.82 -7.94
N ALA A 122 -17.84 9.56 -8.46
CA ALA A 122 -16.61 8.96 -9.02
C ALA A 122 -15.40 9.11 -8.08
N ARG A 123 -15.62 9.24 -6.77
CA ARG A 123 -14.55 9.19 -5.76
C ARG A 123 -14.26 7.72 -5.41
N GLY A 124 -13.60 7.00 -6.31
CA GLY A 124 -13.10 5.67 -5.98
C GLY A 124 -12.06 5.79 -4.88
N TYR A 125 -12.38 5.28 -3.70
CA TYR A 125 -11.38 5.08 -2.65
C TYR A 125 -10.64 3.80 -3.00
N THR A 126 -9.31 3.86 -3.14
CA THR A 126 -8.53 2.64 -3.24
C THR A 126 -8.44 2.04 -1.85
N VAL A 127 -9.11 0.90 -1.67
CA VAL A 127 -9.03 0.09 -0.44
C VAL A 127 -8.01 -1.00 -0.69
N TRP A 128 -7.06 -1.18 0.23
CA TRP A 128 -6.15 -2.32 0.18
C TRP A 128 -6.95 -3.62 0.10
N ASP A 129 -6.73 -4.38 -0.97
CA ASP A 129 -7.18 -5.75 -1.08
C ASP A 129 -6.31 -6.64 -0.19
N VAL A 130 -6.77 -6.88 1.03
CA VAL A 130 -6.06 -7.69 2.03
C VAL A 130 -5.78 -9.12 1.57
N SER A 131 -6.54 -9.66 0.61
CA SER A 131 -6.30 -10.98 0.05
C SER A 131 -5.05 -11.03 -0.84
N SER A 132 -4.61 -9.87 -1.34
CA SER A 132 -3.43 -9.69 -2.16
C SER A 132 -2.28 -9.09 -1.33
N PRO A 133 -1.11 -9.76 -1.27
CA PRO A 133 -0.05 -9.30 -0.39
C PRO A 133 0.64 -8.06 -0.95
N ILE A 134 0.96 -7.14 -0.05
CA ILE A 134 1.78 -5.96 -0.33
C ILE A 134 3.20 -6.41 -0.68
N PHE A 135 3.83 -5.74 -1.65
CA PHE A 135 5.18 -6.10 -2.09
C PHE A 135 6.03 -4.86 -2.36
N VAL A 136 7.35 -5.04 -2.35
CA VAL A 136 8.29 -4.03 -2.83
C VAL A 136 8.83 -4.44 -4.20
N ARG A 137 8.98 -3.46 -5.07
CA ARG A 137 9.55 -3.66 -6.41
C ARG A 137 10.62 -2.63 -6.68
N GLU A 138 11.69 -3.09 -7.31
CA GLU A 138 12.77 -2.26 -7.84
C GLU A 138 12.46 -1.88 -9.28
N ASN A 139 12.63 -0.60 -9.60
CA ASN A 139 12.51 -0.03 -10.92
C ASN A 139 13.70 0.91 -11.17
N GLY A 140 14.75 0.39 -11.80
CA GLY A 140 16.03 1.09 -11.88
C GLY A 140 16.60 1.34 -10.48
N ASP A 141 16.97 2.59 -10.19
CA ASP A 141 17.55 2.97 -8.90
C ASP A 141 16.49 3.21 -7.80
N MET A 142 15.20 3.00 -8.10
CA MET A 142 14.09 3.32 -7.20
C MET A 142 13.42 2.05 -6.70
N ILE A 143 13.28 1.92 -5.38
CA ILE A 143 12.48 0.88 -4.74
C ILE A 143 11.19 1.52 -4.21
N SER A 144 10.05 0.94 -4.58
CA SER A 144 8.72 1.40 -4.16
C SER A 144 7.92 0.27 -3.53
N LEU A 145 7.08 0.62 -2.56
CA LEU A 145 6.05 -0.23 -1.98
C LEU A 145 4.81 -0.22 -2.88
N TYR A 146 4.24 -1.39 -3.13
CA TYR A 146 3.05 -1.58 -3.94
C TYR A 146 1.93 -2.15 -3.06
N ILE A 147 0.81 -1.43 -2.98
CA ILE A 147 -0.36 -1.79 -2.19
C ILE A 147 -1.47 -2.22 -3.16
N PRO A 148 -1.74 -3.53 -3.32
CA PRO A 148 -2.81 -4.00 -4.18
C PRO A 148 -4.15 -3.44 -3.73
N CYS A 149 -4.93 -2.86 -4.64
CA CYS A 149 -6.21 -2.26 -4.31
C CYS A 149 -7.31 -2.72 -5.25
N ALA A 150 -8.50 -2.86 -4.69
CA ALA A 150 -9.74 -2.93 -5.46
C ALA A 150 -10.30 -1.51 -5.66
N PHE A 151 -10.98 -1.31 -6.79
CA PHE A 151 -11.70 -0.09 -7.16
C PHE A 151 -13.20 -0.37 -7.25
#